data_AF-A0A3S0DCI7-F1
#
_entry.id   AF-A0A3S0DCI7-F1
#
_cell.length_a   1.000
_cell.length_b   1.000
_cell.length_c   1.000
_cell.angle_alpha   90.00
_cell.angle_beta   90.00
_cell.angle_gamma   90.00
#
_symmetry.space_group_name_H-M   'P 1'
#
loop_
_entity.id
_entity.type
_entity.pdbx_description
1 polymer ?
#
loop_
_entity_poly.entity_id
_entity_poly.type
_entity_poly.pdbx_seq_one_letter_code
_entity_poly.pdbx_strand_id
1 'polypeptide(L)'
;MTNHCAPNRGALAAPDFGIQPSHIDTARQFRGAFGHDMSEVSARWVVLLMQERGSWQPFSQEDIDAYYRRRYPGYSFYFNQLVDIQYGSIGEKTLEGGGWIVLGEDGLYRVTEWFVQNCYRAAPSSGVFKLNR
;
A
#
# COMPACT_ATOMS: atom_id res chain seq x y z
N MET A 1 -33.78 22.09 -20.60
CA MET A 1 -32.53 22.22 -19.83
C MET A 1 -32.13 20.83 -19.36
N THR A 2 -31.43 20.07 -20.20
CA THR A 2 -31.04 18.68 -19.92
C THR A 2 -29.68 18.67 -19.26
N ASN A 3 -29.64 18.39 -17.96
CA ASN A 3 -28.41 18.11 -17.21
C ASN A 3 -27.68 16.93 -17.87
N HIS A 4 -26.49 17.20 -18.40
CA HIS A 4 -25.54 16.16 -18.78
C HIS A 4 -24.81 15.71 -17.50
N CYS A 5 -25.33 14.66 -16.85
CA CYS A 5 -24.51 13.84 -15.98
C CYS A 5 -23.44 13.17 -16.85
N ALA A 6 -22.19 13.60 -16.69
CA ALA A 6 -21.06 12.90 -17.28
C ALA A 6 -21.02 11.45 -16.75
N PRO A 7 -20.65 10.46 -17.58
CA PRO A 7 -20.47 9.10 -17.11
C PRO A 7 -19.31 9.05 -16.10
N ASN A 8 -19.62 8.49 -14.93
CA ASN A 8 -18.68 8.15 -13.87
C ASN A 8 -17.53 7.34 -14.48
N ARG A 9 -16.38 7.98 -14.71
CA ARG A 9 -15.16 7.28 -15.15
C ARG A 9 -14.83 6.29 -14.05
N GLY A 10 -14.98 5.00 -14.38
CA GLY A 10 -14.99 3.90 -13.43
C GLY A 10 -13.86 4.01 -12.42
N ALA A 11 -14.22 4.29 -11.17
CA ALA A 11 -13.40 3.93 -10.05
C ALA A 11 -13.26 2.40 -10.13
N LEU A 12 -12.09 1.93 -10.55
CA LEU A 12 -11.75 0.52 -10.48
C LEU A 12 -12.01 0.09 -9.04
N ALA A 13 -12.93 -0.85 -8.85
CA ALA A 13 -13.27 -1.34 -7.53
C ALA A 13 -11.99 -1.76 -6.79
N ALA A 14 -11.90 -1.44 -5.50
CA ALA A 14 -10.76 -1.85 -4.71
C ALA A 14 -10.61 -3.39 -4.80
N PRO A 15 -9.38 -3.91 -4.92
CA PRO A 15 -9.17 -5.35 -4.95
C PRO A 15 -9.68 -5.99 -3.66
N ASP A 16 -10.44 -7.08 -3.80
CA ASP A 16 -10.90 -7.88 -2.67
C ASP A 16 -9.91 -9.03 -2.42
N PHE A 17 -9.07 -8.86 -1.41
CA PHE A 17 -8.08 -9.85 -0.98
C PHE A 17 -8.63 -10.81 0.09
N GLY A 18 -9.86 -10.62 0.58
CA GLY A 18 -10.37 -11.29 1.79
C GLY A 18 -9.66 -10.88 3.10
N ILE A 19 -8.64 -10.02 3.03
CA ILE A 19 -7.92 -9.44 4.16
C ILE A 19 -8.16 -7.94 4.12
N GLN A 20 -8.73 -7.35 5.18
CA GLN A 20 -8.90 -5.91 5.31
C GLN A 20 -7.68 -5.27 6.02
N PRO A 21 -7.40 -3.96 5.84
CA PRO A 21 -6.30 -3.30 6.55
C PRO A 21 -6.39 -3.45 8.08
N SER A 22 -7.59 -3.47 8.63
CA SER A 22 -7.85 -3.67 10.07
C SER A 22 -7.50 -5.08 10.57
N HIS A 23 -7.31 -6.05 9.67
CA HIS A 23 -6.89 -7.41 10.02
C HIS A 23 -5.37 -7.50 10.29
N ILE A 24 -4.60 -6.43 10.06
CA ILE A 24 -3.16 -6.38 10.26
C ILE A 24 -2.86 -5.54 11.51
N ASP A 25 -2.06 -6.07 12.43
CA ASP A 25 -1.65 -5.36 13.64
C ASP A 25 -0.38 -4.53 13.37
N THR A 26 -0.56 -3.22 13.16
CA THR A 26 0.55 -2.28 12.92
C THR A 26 1.32 -1.90 14.18
N ALA A 27 0.97 -2.42 15.37
CA ALA A 27 1.83 -2.32 16.55
C ALA A 27 2.98 -3.36 16.51
N ARG A 28 2.83 -4.43 15.72
CA ARG A 28 3.84 -5.47 15.52
C ARG A 28 4.77 -5.12 14.36
N GLN A 29 5.99 -5.65 14.42
CA GLN A 29 6.97 -5.52 13.34
C GLN A 29 6.66 -6.49 12.21
N PHE A 30 6.94 -6.10 10.96
CA PHE A 30 6.73 -6.94 9.78
C PHE A 30 7.95 -7.81 9.44
N ARG A 31 8.59 -8.41 10.45
CA ARG A 31 9.89 -9.11 10.31
C ARG A 31 9.86 -10.18 9.23
N GLY A 32 10.78 -10.09 8.29
CA GLY A 32 10.95 -11.04 7.19
C GLY A 32 9.90 -10.93 6.09
N ALA A 33 9.03 -9.92 6.12
CA ALA A 33 7.96 -9.78 5.12
C ALA A 33 8.48 -9.35 3.74
N PHE A 34 9.59 -8.58 3.71
CA PHE A 34 10.09 -7.91 2.50
C PHE A 34 11.61 -8.05 2.30
N GLY A 35 12.29 -8.84 3.14
CA GLY A 35 13.74 -9.06 3.05
C GLY A 35 14.63 -7.90 3.52
N HIS A 36 14.05 -6.72 3.80
CA HIS A 36 14.76 -5.54 4.27
C HIS A 36 13.97 -4.76 5.34
N ASP A 37 14.61 -4.47 6.47
CA ASP A 37 14.00 -3.75 7.60
C ASP A 37 13.40 -2.39 7.20
N MET A 38 14.03 -1.68 6.27
CA MET A 38 13.52 -0.38 5.78
C MET A 38 12.23 -0.53 4.96
N SER A 39 12.10 -1.61 4.20
CA SER A 39 10.87 -1.94 3.47
C SER A 39 9.75 -2.29 4.43
N GLU A 40 10.06 -3.00 5.53
CA GLU A 40 9.10 -3.31 6.58
C GLU A 40 8.57 -2.05 7.29
N VAL A 41 9.46 -1.10 7.58
CA VAL A 41 9.08 0.20 8.14
C VAL A 41 8.19 0.97 7.17
N SER A 42 8.55 1.06 5.90
CA SER A 42 7.71 1.72 4.89
C SER A 42 6.37 1.03 4.70
N ALA A 43 6.34 -0.30 4.73
CA ALA A 43 5.11 -1.08 4.57
C ALA A 43 4.13 -0.79 5.71
N ARG A 44 4.65 -0.62 6.94
CA ARG A 44 3.83 -0.22 8.10
C ARG A 44 3.10 1.10 7.85
N TRP A 45 3.77 2.11 7.27
CA TRP A 45 3.14 3.39 6.96
C TRP A 45 2.06 3.28 5.90
N VAL A 46 2.26 2.44 4.89
CA VAL A 46 1.23 2.14 3.88
C VAL A 46 0.02 1.47 4.54
N VAL A 47 0.23 0.44 5.37
CA VAL A 47 -0.88 -0.23 6.08
C VAL A 47 -1.63 0.76 6.98
N LEU A 48 -0.92 1.63 7.72
CA LEU A 48 -1.53 2.66 8.57
C LEU A 48 -2.42 3.64 7.78
N LEU A 49 -1.97 4.09 6.61
CA LEU A 49 -2.79 4.91 5.70
C LEU A 49 -4.05 4.15 5.27
N MET A 50 -3.91 2.87 4.89
CA MET A 50 -5.04 2.04 4.46
C MET A 50 -6.01 1.75 5.60
N GLN A 51 -5.51 1.63 6.84
CA GLN A 51 -6.32 1.52 8.05
C GLN A 51 -7.13 2.78 8.32
N GLU A 52 -6.54 3.97 8.16
CA GLU A 52 -7.28 5.24 8.27
C GLU A 52 -8.40 5.33 7.24
N ARG A 53 -8.16 4.85 6.01
CA ARG A 53 -9.15 4.82 4.92
C ARG A 53 -10.16 3.67 5.02
N GLY A 54 -9.89 2.67 5.85
CA GLY A 54 -10.71 1.46 5.98
C GLY A 54 -10.74 0.55 4.75
N SER A 55 -9.84 0.72 3.77
CA SER A 55 -9.83 -0.08 2.52
C SER A 55 -8.46 -0.06 1.83
N TRP A 56 -8.23 -1.00 0.90
CA TRP A 56 -7.04 -1.07 0.03
C TRP A 56 -7.15 -0.24 -1.25
N GLN A 57 -7.80 0.92 -1.18
CA GLN A 57 -7.95 1.78 -2.34
C GLN A 57 -6.60 2.34 -2.82
N PRO A 58 -6.44 2.55 -4.14
CA PRO A 58 -5.26 3.22 -4.67
C PRO A 58 -5.03 4.59 -4.02
N PHE A 59 -3.77 5.02 -3.94
CA PHE A 59 -3.37 6.27 -3.28
C PHE A 59 -2.26 6.97 -4.04
N SER A 60 -2.20 8.30 -3.96
CA SER A 60 -1.16 9.09 -4.60
C SER A 60 0.11 9.20 -3.73
N GLN A 61 1.21 9.69 -4.30
CA GLN A 61 2.38 10.10 -3.50
C GLN A 61 1.99 11.18 -2.48
N GLU A 62 1.17 12.14 -2.89
CA GLU A 62 0.72 13.23 -2.03
C GLU A 62 -0.06 12.73 -0.82
N ASP A 63 -0.88 11.69 -0.99
CA ASP A 63 -1.65 11.08 0.09
C ASP A 63 -0.75 10.51 1.20
N ILE A 64 0.23 9.68 0.82
CA ILE A 64 1.15 9.06 1.78
C ILE A 64 2.11 10.07 2.37
N ASP A 65 2.56 11.06 1.60
CA ASP A 65 3.37 12.17 2.10
C ASP A 65 2.58 13.03 3.11
N ALA A 66 1.32 13.33 2.82
CA ALA A 66 0.45 14.09 3.72
C ALA A 66 0.21 13.31 5.03
N TYR A 67 0.00 12.00 4.94
CA TYR A 67 -0.13 11.14 6.12
C TYR A 67 1.16 11.10 6.95
N TYR A 68 2.30 10.85 6.30
CA TYR A 68 3.61 10.73 6.94
C TYR A 68 4.04 12.04 7.62
N ARG A 69 3.79 13.18 6.98
CA ARG A 69 4.12 14.51 7.52
C ARG A 69 3.39 14.87 8.80
N ARG A 70 2.25 14.23 9.11
CA ARG A 70 1.58 14.40 10.42
C ARG A 70 2.49 13.98 11.58
N ARG A 71 3.36 12.99 11.36
CA ARG A 71 4.34 12.52 12.35
C ARG A 71 5.72 13.14 12.15
N TYR A 72 6.13 13.37 10.91
CA TYR A 72 7.44 13.91 10.55
C TYR A 72 7.33 15.15 9.66
N PRO A 73 7.05 16.33 10.24
CA PRO A 73 6.92 17.57 9.47
C PRO A 73 8.18 17.87 8.65
N GLY A 74 8.01 18.23 7.38
CA GLY A 74 9.11 18.59 6.48
C GLY A 74 9.79 17.44 5.73
N TYR A 75 9.37 16.18 5.96
CA TYR A 75 9.91 15.01 5.27
C TYR A 75 8.88 14.37 4.32
N SER A 76 9.35 13.93 3.15
CA SER A 76 8.57 13.09 2.22
C SER A 76 8.75 11.60 2.54
N PHE A 77 7.76 10.81 2.17
CA PHE A 77 7.77 9.36 2.34
C PHE A 77 8.51 8.68 1.20
N TYR A 78 9.35 7.69 1.55
CA TYR A 78 10.06 6.84 0.60
C TYR A 78 9.59 5.39 0.73
N PHE A 79 9.34 4.74 -0.40
CA PHE A 79 8.84 3.36 -0.44
C PHE A 79 9.88 2.31 -0.08
N ASN A 80 11.18 2.66 0.00
CA ASN A 80 12.26 1.73 0.38
C ASN A 80 12.14 0.37 -0.31
N GLN A 81 12.22 0.34 -1.65
CA GLN A 81 12.12 -0.87 -2.50
C GLN A 81 10.76 -1.55 -2.55
N LEU A 82 9.72 -1.01 -1.90
CA LEU A 82 8.37 -1.61 -1.98
C LEU A 82 7.75 -1.55 -3.37
N VAL A 83 8.06 -0.49 -4.12
CA VAL A 83 7.53 -0.27 -5.47
C VAL A 83 8.48 -0.86 -6.49
N ASP A 84 7.98 -1.70 -7.39
CA ASP A 84 8.74 -2.09 -8.58
C ASP A 84 8.76 -0.90 -9.55
N ILE A 85 9.91 -0.24 -9.66
CA ILE A 85 10.12 0.84 -10.61
C ILE A 85 10.76 0.22 -11.85
N GLN A 86 9.94 -0.28 -12.78
CA GLN A 86 10.40 -0.56 -14.15
C GLN A 86 10.51 0.74 -14.95
N TYR A 87 11.36 1.67 -14.50
CA TYR A 87 11.85 2.75 -15.37
C TYR A 87 13.35 2.59 -15.49
N GLY A 88 13.75 1.84 -16.53
CA GLY A 88 15.13 1.72 -16.94
C GLY A 88 15.66 3.07 -17.40
N SER A 89 16.54 3.66 -16.59
CA SER A 89 17.62 4.47 -17.14
C SER A 89 18.53 3.52 -17.91
N ILE A 90 18.67 3.77 -19.22
CA ILE A 90 19.60 3.07 -20.10
C ILE A 90 20.99 3.05 -19.44
N GLY A 91 21.41 1.89 -18.93
CA GLY A 91 22.81 1.61 -18.60
C GLY A 91 23.23 1.47 -17.13
N GLU A 92 22.38 1.72 -16.13
CA GLU A 92 22.75 1.52 -14.72
C GLU A 92 21.77 0.60 -14.02
N LYS A 93 22.30 -0.39 -13.29
CA LYS A 93 21.57 -1.43 -12.56
C LYS A 93 20.33 -0.85 -11.89
N THR A 94 19.15 -1.16 -12.43
CA THR A 94 17.88 -0.97 -11.74
C THR A 94 17.93 -1.81 -10.48
N LEU A 95 17.86 -1.16 -9.32
CA LEU A 95 17.43 -1.86 -8.10
C LEU A 95 16.00 -2.30 -8.41
N GLU A 96 15.83 -3.57 -8.81
CA GLU A 96 14.52 -4.18 -8.94
C GLU A 96 13.80 -3.99 -7.61
N GLY A 97 12.78 -3.14 -7.58
CA GLY A 97 11.91 -3.06 -6.42
C GLY A 97 11.17 -4.39 -6.30
N GLY A 98 10.78 -4.81 -5.09
CA GLY A 98 10.27 -6.18 -4.94
C GLY A 98 8.83 -6.40 -5.36
N GLY A 99 8.21 -5.47 -6.11
CA GLY A 99 6.90 -5.69 -6.74
C GLY A 99 5.73 -5.81 -5.77
N TRP A 100 5.90 -5.34 -4.54
CA TRP A 100 4.85 -5.39 -3.52
C TRP A 100 3.85 -4.23 -3.67
N ILE A 101 4.26 -3.14 -4.30
CA ILE A 101 3.40 -2.02 -4.69
C ILE A 101 3.66 -1.71 -6.17
N VAL A 102 2.59 -1.41 -6.90
CA VAL A 102 2.63 -1.08 -8.33
C VAL A 102 2.14 0.34 -8.53
N LEU A 103 2.89 1.14 -9.29
CA LEU A 103 2.44 2.45 -9.77
C LEU A 103 1.65 2.26 -11.07
N GLY A 104 0.37 2.61 -11.07
CA GLY A 104 -0.45 2.57 -12.27
C GLY A 104 -0.17 3.75 -13.22
N GLU A 105 -0.63 3.62 -14.46
CA GLU A 105 -0.52 4.68 -15.49
C GLU A 105 -1.26 5.97 -15.09
N ASP A 106 -2.21 5.88 -14.15
CA ASP A 106 -2.94 7.00 -13.57
C ASP A 106 -2.17 7.72 -12.45
N GLY A 107 -0.92 7.33 -12.18
CA GLY A 107 -0.08 7.91 -11.14
C GLY A 107 -0.47 7.49 -9.72
N LEU A 108 -1.32 6.47 -9.57
CA LEU A 108 -1.73 5.95 -8.26
C LEU A 108 -1.01 4.65 -7.91
N TYR A 109 -0.57 4.55 -6.67
CA TYR A 109 0.02 3.35 -6.09
C TYR A 109 -1.07 2.35 -5.68
N ARG A 110 -0.82 1.08 -5.98
CA ARG A 110 -1.69 -0.06 -5.68
C ARG A 110 -0.89 -1.11 -4.93
N VAL A 111 -1.38 -1.54 -3.76
CA VAL A 111 -0.79 -2.69 -3.08
C VAL A 111 -1.12 -3.96 -3.85
N THR A 112 -0.18 -4.89 -3.93
CA THR A 112 -0.43 -6.21 -4.52
C THR A 112 -0.99 -7.16 -3.48
N GLU A 113 -1.57 -8.28 -3.93
CA GLU A 113 -1.99 -9.35 -3.04
C GLU A 113 -0.84 -9.86 -2.17
N TRP A 114 0.36 -9.99 -2.74
CA TRP A 114 1.56 -10.42 -2.03
C TRP A 114 1.95 -9.48 -0.89
N PHE A 115 1.81 -8.16 -1.08
CA PHE A 115 2.03 -7.20 0.00
C PHE A 115 1.07 -7.43 1.16
N VAL A 116 -0.22 -7.60 0.86
CA VAL A 116 -1.26 -7.79 1.88
C VAL A 116 -1.05 -9.11 2.64
N GLN A 117 -0.80 -10.21 1.92
CA GLN A 117 -0.53 -11.51 2.52
C GLN A 117 0.73 -11.50 3.39
N ASN A 118 1.81 -10.85 2.94
CA ASN A 118 3.05 -10.76 3.72
C ASN A 118 2.88 -9.94 5.00
N CYS A 119 2.20 -8.79 4.94
CA CYS A 119 1.86 -8.00 6.11
C CYS A 119 0.99 -8.80 7.10
N TYR A 120 -0.06 -9.45 6.60
CA TYR A 120 -0.97 -10.23 7.43
C TYR A 120 -0.28 -11.43 8.09
N ARG A 121 0.58 -12.15 7.36
CA ARG A 121 1.34 -13.28 7.92
C ARG A 121 2.31 -12.81 9.00
N ALA A 122 2.98 -11.67 8.81
CA ALA A 122 3.95 -11.16 9.77
C ALA A 122 3.27 -10.61 11.04
N ALA A 123 2.11 -9.97 10.88
CA ALA A 123 1.42 -9.27 11.95
C ALA A 123 -0.11 -9.41 11.86
N PRO A 124 -0.67 -10.60 12.07
CA PRO A 124 -2.12 -10.76 12.09
C PRO A 124 -2.69 -10.11 13.35
N SER A 125 -3.80 -9.38 13.18
CA SER A 125 -4.61 -8.89 14.30
C SER A 125 -5.39 -10.06 14.90
N SER A 126 -5.32 -10.21 16.22
CA SER A 126 -5.95 -11.30 16.98
C SER A 126 -7.49 -11.23 17.00
N GLY A 127 -8.10 -10.18 16.44
CA GLY A 127 -9.56 -9.99 16.41
C GLY A 127 -10.34 -10.72 15.31
N VAL A 128 -9.69 -11.49 14.41
CA VAL A 128 -10.31 -11.98 13.15
C VAL A 128 -10.38 -13.51 13.07
N PHE A 129 -10.66 -14.20 14.18
CA PHE A 129 -10.99 -15.64 14.13
C PHE A 129 -12.40 -15.91 14.65
N LYS A 130 -13.38 -15.59 13.81
CA LYS A 130 -14.59 -16.40 13.66
C LYS A 130 -14.88 -16.58 12.16
N LEU A 131 -14.04 -17.36 11.49
CA LEU A 131 -14.49 -18.08 10.31
C LEU A 131 -15.44 -19.17 10.81
N ASN A 132 -16.75 -18.90 10.73
CA ASN A 132 -17.76 -19.95 10.86
C ASN A 132 -17.47 -20.99 9.77
N ARG A 133 -16.88 -22.12 10.16
CA ARG A 133 -16.97 -23.37 9.41
C ARG A 133 -18.22 -24.10 9.84
#